data_AF-A0AAD3HQY2-F1
#
_entry.id   AF-A0AAD3HQY2-F1
#
_cell.length_a   1.000
_cell.length_b   1.000
_cell.length_c   1.000
_cell.angle_alpha   90.00
_cell.angle_beta   90.00
_cell.angle_gamma   90.00
#
_symmetry.space_group_name_H-M   'P 1'
#
loop_
_entity.id
_entity.type
_entity.pdbx_description
1 polymer ?
#
loop_
_entity_poly.entity_id
_entity_poly.type
_entity_poly.pdbx_seq_one_letter_code
_entity_poly.pdbx_strand_id
1 'polypeptide(L)'
;MSRNLVSADEPVVMATAECLPIDFLRLLFARLTARELCAAACTCHLWRHLAVEFWRAKVHGRWKHGSGRWMDLVRNGQWRQLYRERHLLDVASRAALRDLPWPLRRAGALEALCTAGEDAVDLMLAEATVVVGGGGREALWLGRKYWAEKALAMLRRRQAAATLAALARDPRVAAERPETAALAIAQAHYPTSDLCHLPPQLAALRRLLRHRLWQAAAQPGSLEALYVLNHLVFGAPPPPSPLAAAASSPSAAAAACCPSLADQLAPHPGCGLGLRGCGSGPGAYYRPSNSLLPEL
;
A
#
# COMPACT_ATOMS: atom_id res chain seq x y z
N MET A 1 17.26 -81.89 -11.72
CA MET A 1 17.55 -80.46 -11.99
C MET A 1 16.33 -79.85 -12.64
N SER A 2 15.41 -79.33 -11.83
CA SER A 2 14.15 -78.75 -12.29
C SER A 2 14.29 -77.24 -12.42
N ARG A 3 14.23 -76.71 -13.65
CA ARG A 3 14.24 -75.27 -13.92
C ARG A 3 12.84 -74.71 -13.63
N ASN A 4 12.73 -73.93 -12.55
CA ASN A 4 11.56 -73.09 -12.29
C ASN A 4 11.49 -71.99 -13.36
N LEU A 5 10.59 -72.15 -14.32
CA LEU A 5 10.15 -71.10 -15.23
C LEU A 5 9.27 -70.15 -14.42
N VAL A 6 9.87 -69.10 -13.85
CA VAL A 6 9.15 -67.98 -13.26
C VAL A 6 8.41 -67.27 -14.41
N SER A 7 7.09 -67.36 -14.37
CA SER A 7 6.15 -66.73 -15.31
C SER A 7 6.41 -65.23 -15.36
N ALA A 8 6.84 -64.71 -16.52
CA ALA A 8 7.36 -63.35 -16.70
C ALA A 8 6.31 -62.33 -17.17
N ASP A 9 5.03 -62.53 -16.86
CA ASP A 9 3.92 -61.67 -17.34
C ASP A 9 2.92 -61.36 -16.21
N GLU A 10 3.39 -60.82 -15.08
CA GLU A 10 2.48 -60.03 -14.24
C GLU A 10 2.37 -58.62 -14.85
N PRO A 11 1.17 -58.20 -15.33
CA PRO A 11 1.00 -56.86 -15.85
C PRO A 11 1.30 -55.89 -14.71
N VAL A 12 2.28 -55.02 -14.92
CA VAL A 12 2.55 -53.89 -14.02
C VAL A 12 1.27 -53.06 -14.00
N VAL A 13 0.46 -53.22 -12.96
CA VAL A 13 -0.71 -52.39 -12.72
C VAL A 13 -0.16 -51.00 -12.45
N MET A 14 -0.13 -50.16 -13.48
CA MET A 14 0.20 -48.75 -13.33
C MET A 14 -0.85 -48.14 -12.42
N ALA A 15 -0.47 -47.86 -11.17
CA ALA A 15 -1.34 -47.18 -10.22
C ALA A 15 -1.86 -45.90 -10.88
N THR A 16 -3.16 -45.87 -11.15
CA THR A 16 -3.80 -44.69 -11.73
C THR A 16 -3.85 -43.61 -10.65
N ALA A 17 -3.81 -42.34 -11.07
CA ALA A 17 -3.90 -41.21 -10.13
C ALA A 17 -5.19 -41.23 -9.29
N GLU A 18 -6.20 -41.99 -9.71
CA GLU A 18 -7.48 -42.22 -9.02
C GLU A 18 -7.32 -43.09 -7.76
N CYS A 19 -6.24 -43.87 -7.66
CA CYS A 19 -5.94 -44.68 -6.47
C CYS A 19 -5.26 -43.89 -5.35
N LEU A 20 -4.85 -42.64 -5.60
CA LEU A 20 -4.19 -41.81 -4.60
C LEU A 20 -5.24 -41.14 -3.68
N PRO A 21 -4.99 -41.06 -2.36
CA PRO A 21 -5.85 -40.30 -1.47
C PRO A 21 -6.03 -38.84 -1.92
N ILE A 22 -7.26 -38.34 -1.87
CA ILE A 22 -7.60 -36.99 -2.36
C ILE A 22 -6.77 -35.89 -1.69
N ASP A 23 -6.44 -36.07 -0.41
CA ASP A 23 -5.63 -35.10 0.34
C ASP A 23 -4.18 -35.05 -0.14
N PHE A 24 -3.62 -36.19 -0.56
CA PHE A 24 -2.31 -36.23 -1.18
C PHE A 24 -2.30 -35.48 -2.51
N LEU A 25 -3.34 -35.68 -3.34
CA LEU A 25 -3.49 -34.93 -4.60
C LEU A 25 -3.62 -33.42 -4.35
N ARG A 26 -4.37 -33.01 -3.31
CA ARG A 26 -4.46 -31.60 -2.92
C ARG A 26 -3.12 -31.02 -2.50
N LEU A 27 -2.34 -31.75 -1.70
CA LEU A 27 -0.98 -31.33 -1.31
C LEU A 27 -0.04 -31.21 -2.52
N LEU A 28 -0.13 -32.15 -3.47
CA LEU A 28 0.63 -32.09 -4.71
C LEU A 28 0.25 -30.83 -5.51
N PHE A 29 -1.03 -30.60 -5.75
CA PHE A 29 -1.52 -29.46 -6.53
C PHE A 29 -1.21 -28.10 -5.88
N ALA A 30 -1.18 -28.03 -4.55
CA ALA A 30 -0.77 -26.82 -3.82
C ALA A 30 0.65 -26.37 -4.21
N ARG A 31 1.55 -27.33 -4.48
CA ARG A 31 2.96 -27.09 -4.81
C ARG A 31 3.20 -26.81 -6.29
N LEU A 32 2.28 -27.18 -7.17
CA LEU A 32 2.43 -26.96 -8.61
C LEU A 32 2.52 -25.47 -8.96
N THR A 33 3.39 -25.13 -9.89
CA THR A 33 3.44 -23.83 -10.56
C THR A 33 2.21 -23.62 -11.42
N ALA A 34 1.94 -22.38 -11.85
CA ALA A 34 0.81 -22.11 -12.74
C ALA A 34 0.93 -22.84 -14.10
N ARG A 35 2.16 -23.05 -14.59
CA ARG A 35 2.41 -23.81 -15.82
C ARG A 35 2.04 -25.29 -15.62
N GLU A 36 2.47 -25.87 -14.50
CA GLU A 36 2.16 -27.26 -14.16
C GLU A 36 0.66 -27.44 -13.88
N LEU A 37 -0.01 -26.48 -13.24
CA LEU A 37 -1.47 -26.50 -13.06
C LEU A 37 -2.22 -26.48 -14.40
N CYS A 38 -1.74 -25.70 -15.38
CA CYS A 38 -2.30 -25.73 -16.74
C CYS A 38 -2.13 -27.10 -17.39
N ALA A 39 -0.94 -27.70 -17.31
CA ALA A 39 -0.66 -29.03 -17.85
C ALA A 39 -1.52 -30.09 -17.15
N ALA A 40 -1.61 -30.03 -15.83
CA ALA A 40 -2.41 -30.92 -15.00
C ALA A 40 -3.90 -30.85 -15.35
N ALA A 41 -4.45 -29.66 -15.59
CA ALA A 41 -5.87 -29.50 -15.97
C ALA A 41 -6.22 -30.12 -17.34
N CYS A 42 -5.21 -30.47 -18.15
CA CYS A 42 -5.36 -31.10 -19.45
C CYS A 42 -5.23 -32.63 -19.41
N THR A 43 -4.91 -33.25 -18.27
CA THR A 43 -4.70 -34.71 -18.19
C THR A 43 -6.01 -35.48 -18.13
N CYS A 44 -6.87 -35.20 -17.15
CA CYS A 44 -8.17 -35.86 -16.97
C CYS A 44 -9.19 -34.96 -16.24
N HIS A 45 -10.45 -35.40 -16.14
CA HIS A 45 -11.53 -34.65 -15.51
C HIS A 45 -11.29 -34.40 -14.01
N LEU A 46 -10.79 -35.39 -13.27
CA LEU A 46 -10.45 -35.25 -11.85
C LEU A 46 -9.41 -34.14 -11.64
N TRP A 47 -8.33 -34.15 -12.42
CA TRP A 47 -7.25 -33.16 -12.31
C TRP A 47 -7.71 -31.77 -12.72
N ARG A 48 -8.59 -31.67 -13.73
CA ARG A 48 -9.24 -30.42 -14.10
C ARG A 48 -10.07 -29.85 -12.95
N HIS A 49 -10.85 -30.70 -12.28
CA HIS A 49 -11.66 -30.29 -11.14
C HIS A 49 -10.78 -29.79 -9.98
N LEU A 50 -9.73 -30.56 -9.61
CA LEU A 50 -8.78 -30.15 -8.58
C LEU A 50 -8.11 -28.82 -8.92
N ALA A 51 -7.67 -28.61 -10.17
CA ALA A 51 -6.99 -27.38 -10.58
C ALA A 51 -7.81 -26.10 -10.31
N VAL A 52 -9.15 -26.16 -10.38
CA VAL A 52 -10.03 -25.00 -10.15
C VAL A 52 -9.83 -24.39 -8.76
N GLU A 53 -9.75 -25.23 -7.72
CA GLU A 53 -9.54 -24.79 -6.33
C GLU A 53 -8.19 -24.08 -6.18
N PHE A 54 -7.14 -24.59 -6.83
CA PHE A 54 -5.79 -24.05 -6.71
C PHE A 54 -5.58 -22.76 -7.52
N TRP A 55 -6.33 -22.53 -8.61
CA TRP A 55 -6.29 -21.23 -9.30
C TRP A 55 -6.70 -20.09 -8.38
N ARG A 56 -7.72 -20.28 -7.54
CA ARG A 56 -8.14 -19.29 -6.55
C ARG A 56 -6.99 -18.98 -5.59
N ALA A 57 -6.35 -20.01 -5.02
CA ALA A 57 -5.21 -19.83 -4.11
C ALA A 57 -4.03 -19.12 -4.78
N LYS A 58 -3.70 -19.46 -6.04
CA LYS A 58 -2.64 -18.79 -6.80
C LYS A 58 -2.93 -17.32 -7.06
N VAL A 59 -4.18 -16.96 -7.37
CA VAL A 59 -4.58 -15.57 -7.55
C VAL A 59 -4.39 -14.78 -6.26
N HIS A 60 -4.95 -15.27 -5.14
CA HIS A 60 -4.89 -14.56 -3.84
C HIS A 60 -3.46 -14.48 -3.29
N GLY A 61 -2.65 -15.52 -3.50
CA GLY A 61 -1.26 -15.53 -3.05
C GLY A 61 -0.36 -14.57 -3.82
N ARG A 62 -0.66 -14.32 -5.10
CA ARG A 62 0.16 -13.45 -5.97
C ARG A 62 -0.29 -12.00 -5.97
N TRP A 63 -1.60 -11.76 -5.96
CA TRP A 63 -2.16 -10.43 -6.09
C TRP A 63 -3.02 -10.09 -4.89
N LYS A 64 -2.57 -9.09 -4.12
CA LYS A 64 -3.27 -8.57 -2.94
C LYS A 64 -4.08 -7.32 -3.28
N HIS A 65 -3.61 -6.58 -4.27
CA HIS A 65 -4.25 -5.38 -4.78
C HIS A 65 -4.88 -5.69 -6.15
N GLY A 66 -5.84 -4.89 -6.55
CA GLY A 66 -6.41 -5.00 -7.88
C GLY A 66 -7.64 -4.12 -8.03
N SER A 67 -7.87 -3.69 -9.26
CA SER A 67 -9.01 -2.84 -9.55
C SER A 67 -10.31 -3.63 -9.54
N GLY A 68 -11.43 -2.90 -9.40
CA GLY A 68 -12.78 -3.46 -9.46
C GLY A 68 -13.13 -4.16 -10.78
N ARG A 69 -12.30 -4.05 -11.82
CA ARG A 69 -12.53 -4.69 -13.13
C ARG A 69 -12.59 -6.22 -13.08
N TRP A 70 -12.04 -6.81 -12.03
CA TRP A 70 -11.99 -8.27 -11.85
C TRP A 70 -13.20 -8.84 -11.12
N MET A 71 -14.10 -7.99 -10.62
CA MET A 71 -15.19 -8.41 -9.73
C MET A 71 -16.12 -9.43 -10.39
N ASP A 72 -16.37 -9.32 -11.70
CA ASP A 72 -17.23 -10.27 -12.41
C ASP A 72 -16.58 -11.65 -12.54
N LEU A 73 -15.28 -11.72 -12.88
CA LEU A 73 -14.56 -12.99 -12.92
C LEU A 73 -14.47 -13.65 -11.55
N VAL A 74 -14.27 -12.84 -10.49
CA VAL A 74 -14.27 -13.32 -9.09
C VAL A 74 -15.65 -13.86 -8.71
N ARG A 75 -16.72 -13.13 -9.01
CA ARG A 75 -18.11 -13.52 -8.70
C ARG A 75 -18.50 -14.80 -9.43
N ASN A 76 -18.06 -14.96 -10.67
CA ASN A 76 -18.34 -16.13 -11.52
C ASN A 76 -17.39 -17.31 -11.24
N GLY A 77 -16.44 -17.19 -10.31
CA GLY A 77 -15.47 -18.24 -10.01
C GLY A 77 -14.51 -18.56 -11.16
N GLN A 78 -14.33 -17.65 -12.12
CA GLN A 78 -13.49 -17.81 -13.31
C GLN A 78 -12.00 -17.57 -13.02
N TRP A 79 -11.47 -18.23 -11.98
CA TRP A 79 -10.13 -17.99 -11.43
C TRP A 79 -9.00 -18.21 -12.44
N ARG A 80 -9.13 -19.20 -13.33
CA ARG A 80 -8.12 -19.47 -14.38
C ARG A 80 -8.04 -18.32 -15.38
N GLN A 81 -9.18 -17.78 -15.81
CA GLN A 81 -9.24 -16.66 -16.74
C GLN A 81 -8.68 -15.40 -16.08
N LEU A 82 -9.10 -15.12 -14.84
CA LEU A 82 -8.55 -14.02 -14.05
C LEU A 82 -7.02 -14.10 -13.92
N TYR A 83 -6.49 -15.29 -13.60
CA TYR A 83 -5.05 -15.49 -13.51
C TYR A 83 -4.35 -15.18 -14.84
N ARG A 84 -4.90 -15.67 -15.96
CA ARG A 84 -4.33 -15.45 -17.30
C ARG A 84 -4.29 -13.96 -17.63
N GLU A 85 -5.40 -13.25 -17.47
CA GLU A 85 -5.50 -11.83 -17.81
C GLU A 85 -4.58 -10.98 -16.94
N ARG A 86 -4.56 -11.20 -15.63
CA ARG A 86 -3.62 -10.53 -14.73
C ARG A 86 -2.16 -10.87 -15.02
N HIS A 87 -1.87 -12.11 -15.41
CA HIS A 87 -0.52 -12.48 -15.81
C HIS A 87 -0.05 -11.72 -17.05
N LEU A 88 -0.91 -11.54 -18.05
CA LEU A 88 -0.59 -10.74 -19.25
C LEU A 88 -0.32 -9.27 -18.89
N LEU A 89 -1.10 -8.71 -17.96
CA LEU A 89 -0.87 -7.36 -17.45
C LEU A 89 0.43 -7.22 -16.66
N ASP A 90 0.79 -8.22 -15.84
CA ASP A 90 2.09 -8.26 -15.19
C ASP A 90 3.22 -8.26 -16.24
N VAL A 91 3.07 -9.04 -17.31
CA VAL A 91 4.06 -9.09 -18.40
C VAL A 91 4.20 -7.71 -19.08
N ALA A 92 3.08 -7.07 -19.42
CA ALA A 92 3.07 -5.73 -20.02
C ALA A 92 3.68 -4.69 -19.06
N SER A 93 3.32 -4.74 -17.79
CA SER A 93 3.83 -3.82 -16.76
C SER A 93 5.33 -4.01 -16.52
N ARG A 94 5.84 -5.25 -16.57
CA ARG A 94 7.29 -5.51 -16.52
C ARG A 94 8.00 -4.96 -17.76
N ALA A 95 7.41 -5.04 -18.94
CA ALA A 95 7.98 -4.47 -20.15
C ALA A 95 8.09 -2.94 -20.00
N ALA A 96 7.00 -2.26 -19.59
CA ALA A 96 7.02 -0.82 -19.31
C ALA A 96 8.06 -0.44 -18.25
N LEU A 97 8.17 -1.21 -17.16
CA LEU A 97 9.18 -0.99 -16.12
C LEU A 97 10.62 -1.08 -16.66
N ARG A 98 10.89 -2.00 -17.60
CA ARG A 98 12.20 -2.11 -18.27
C ARG A 98 12.50 -0.94 -19.21
N ASP A 99 11.48 -0.25 -19.69
CA ASP A 99 11.60 0.91 -20.56
C ASP A 99 11.81 2.24 -19.80
N LEU A 100 11.51 2.31 -18.49
CA LEU A 100 11.68 3.53 -17.67
C LEU A 100 13.10 4.13 -17.62
N PRO A 101 14.20 3.34 -17.61
CA PRO A 101 15.55 3.87 -17.70
C PRO A 101 15.79 4.72 -18.96
N TRP A 102 15.08 4.44 -20.05
CA TRP A 102 15.31 5.04 -21.37
C TRP A 102 14.52 6.36 -21.52
N PRO A 103 15.17 7.54 -21.60
CA PRO A 103 14.47 8.83 -21.59
C PRO A 103 13.39 8.97 -22.67
N LEU A 104 13.66 8.48 -23.89
CA LEU A 104 12.73 8.54 -25.01
C LEU A 104 11.49 7.65 -24.85
N ARG A 105 11.58 6.56 -24.07
CA ARG A 105 10.47 5.62 -23.83
C ARG A 105 9.76 5.86 -22.51
N ARG A 106 10.36 6.65 -21.62
CA ARG A 106 9.91 6.85 -20.26
C ARG A 106 8.47 7.36 -20.17
N ALA A 107 8.09 8.33 -21.01
CA ALA A 107 6.74 8.88 -21.01
C ALA A 107 5.68 7.80 -21.31
N GLY A 108 5.85 7.06 -22.40
CA GLY A 108 4.94 5.97 -22.76
C GLY A 108 4.94 4.82 -21.75
N ALA A 109 6.09 4.49 -21.17
CA ALA A 109 6.19 3.50 -20.10
C ALA A 109 5.43 3.92 -18.83
N LEU A 110 5.56 5.18 -18.40
CA LEU A 110 4.82 5.72 -17.26
C LEU A 110 3.32 5.77 -17.53
N GLU A 111 2.92 6.14 -18.74
CA GLU A 111 1.52 6.13 -19.16
C GLU A 111 0.94 4.71 -19.16
N ALA A 112 1.67 3.73 -19.71
CA ALA A 112 1.26 2.33 -19.70
C ALA A 112 1.07 1.79 -18.27
N LEU A 113 1.99 2.10 -17.36
CA LEU A 113 1.87 1.75 -15.94
C LEU A 113 0.69 2.46 -15.29
N CYS A 114 0.49 3.75 -15.57
CA CYS A 114 -0.65 4.50 -15.06
C CYS A 114 -2.00 3.97 -15.54
N THR A 115 -2.08 3.53 -16.80
CA THR A 115 -3.27 2.90 -17.39
C THR A 115 -3.53 1.53 -16.76
N ALA A 116 -2.49 0.77 -16.41
CA ALA A 116 -2.64 -0.47 -15.65
C ALA A 116 -3.16 -0.23 -14.22
N GLY A 117 -2.90 0.96 -13.65
CA GLY A 117 -3.51 1.43 -12.40
C GLY A 117 -3.18 0.54 -11.19
N GLU A 118 -4.21 0.19 -10.41
CA GLU A 118 -4.08 -0.65 -9.21
C GLU A 118 -3.51 -2.05 -9.50
N ASP A 119 -3.67 -2.54 -10.72
CA ASP A 119 -3.26 -3.90 -11.06
C ASP A 119 -1.75 -4.04 -11.26
N ALA A 120 -1.05 -2.92 -11.46
CA ALA A 120 0.41 -2.89 -11.50
C ALA A 120 1.05 -2.82 -10.10
N VAL A 121 0.28 -2.50 -9.05
CA VAL A 121 0.82 -2.20 -7.71
C VAL A 121 1.53 -3.41 -7.10
N ASP A 122 0.90 -4.59 -7.12
CA ASP A 122 1.51 -5.82 -6.58
C ASP A 122 2.83 -6.15 -7.25
N LEU A 123 2.90 -6.00 -8.58
CA LEU A 123 4.13 -6.21 -9.33
C LEU A 123 5.19 -5.19 -8.93
N MET A 124 4.85 -3.90 -8.86
CA MET A 124 5.81 -2.86 -8.47
C MET A 124 6.33 -3.08 -7.04
N LEU A 125 5.46 -3.48 -6.10
CA LEU A 125 5.86 -3.86 -4.74
C LEU A 125 6.79 -5.08 -4.73
N ALA A 126 6.45 -6.12 -5.49
CA ALA A 126 7.31 -7.30 -5.61
C ALA A 126 8.70 -6.92 -6.14
N GLU A 127 8.78 -6.11 -7.20
CA GLU A 127 10.05 -5.67 -7.80
C GLU A 127 10.84 -4.69 -6.91
N ALA A 128 10.15 -3.84 -6.12
CA ALA A 128 10.79 -2.94 -5.17
C ALA A 128 11.34 -3.66 -3.93
N THR A 129 10.72 -4.78 -3.52
CA THR A 129 11.07 -5.53 -2.31
C THR A 129 12.04 -6.68 -2.56
N VAL A 130 12.39 -7.00 -3.80
CA VAL A 130 13.35 -8.09 -4.11
C VAL A 130 14.66 -7.82 -3.37
N VAL A 131 14.95 -8.67 -2.38
CA VAL A 131 16.24 -8.70 -1.70
C VAL A 131 17.24 -9.35 -2.65
N VAL A 132 18.25 -8.58 -3.07
CA VAL A 132 19.31 -9.12 -3.92
C VAL A 132 20.17 -10.04 -3.06
N GLY A 133 20.08 -11.35 -3.28
CA GLY A 133 21.10 -12.28 -2.80
C GLY A 133 22.42 -12.00 -3.52
N GLY A 134 23.50 -11.78 -2.75
CA GLY A 134 24.78 -11.21 -3.18
C GLY A 134 25.56 -11.96 -4.28
N GLY A 135 25.01 -11.99 -5.49
CA GLY A 135 25.69 -12.40 -6.71
C GLY A 135 25.74 -11.24 -7.71
N GLY A 136 26.72 -11.27 -8.63
CA GLY A 136 27.04 -10.19 -9.59
C GLY A 136 25.93 -9.68 -10.53
N ARG A 137 24.67 -10.10 -10.35
CA ARG A 137 23.50 -9.47 -10.96
C ARG A 137 23.01 -8.22 -10.21
N GLU A 138 23.60 -7.90 -9.06
CA GLU A 138 23.16 -6.84 -8.14
C GLU A 138 22.95 -5.46 -8.78
N ALA A 139 23.83 -5.04 -9.69
CA ALA A 139 23.72 -3.74 -10.35
C ALA A 139 22.45 -3.60 -11.22
N LEU A 140 22.09 -4.65 -11.99
CA LEU A 140 20.88 -4.65 -12.83
C LEU A 140 19.61 -4.64 -11.97
N TRP A 141 19.65 -5.28 -10.80
CA TRP A 141 18.54 -5.27 -9.86
C TRP A 141 18.37 -3.91 -9.18
N LEU A 142 19.46 -3.21 -8.87
CA LEU A 142 19.40 -1.90 -8.23
C LEU A 142 18.65 -0.88 -9.09
N GLY A 143 18.95 -0.84 -10.40
CA GLY A 143 18.25 0.03 -11.35
C GLY A 143 16.76 -0.31 -11.45
N ARG A 144 16.43 -1.60 -11.52
CA ARG A 144 15.03 -2.06 -11.59
C ARG A 144 14.24 -1.71 -10.32
N LYS A 145 14.83 -1.93 -9.16
CA LYS A 145 14.26 -1.58 -7.86
C LYS A 145 13.98 -0.08 -7.77
N TYR A 146 14.96 0.77 -8.11
CA TYR A 146 14.80 2.22 -8.14
C TYR A 146 13.60 2.64 -9.02
N TRP A 147 13.52 2.13 -10.25
CA TRP A 147 12.43 2.49 -11.15
C TRP A 147 11.08 1.95 -10.70
N ALA A 148 11.03 0.78 -10.06
CA ALA A 148 9.81 0.24 -9.47
C ALA A 148 9.30 1.13 -8.32
N GLU A 149 10.17 1.58 -7.44
CA GLU A 149 9.83 2.52 -6.36
C GLU A 149 9.32 3.86 -6.90
N LYS A 150 9.98 4.41 -7.93
CA LYS A 150 9.55 5.66 -8.58
C LYS A 150 8.19 5.51 -9.28
N ALA A 151 7.99 4.40 -10.00
CA ALA A 151 6.72 4.10 -10.65
C ALA A 151 5.59 3.92 -9.61
N LEU A 152 5.86 3.19 -8.52
CA LEU A 152 4.91 3.01 -7.43
C LEU A 152 4.51 4.35 -6.78
N ALA A 153 5.49 5.22 -6.51
CA ALA A 153 5.23 6.55 -5.97
C ALA A 153 4.34 7.40 -6.89
N MET A 154 4.61 7.35 -8.20
CA MET A 154 3.78 8.02 -9.22
C MET A 154 2.36 7.48 -9.26
N LEU A 155 2.18 6.15 -9.31
CA LEU A 155 0.87 5.50 -9.32
C LEU A 155 0.04 5.91 -8.11
N ARG A 156 0.64 5.85 -6.92
CA ARG A 156 -0.04 6.20 -5.66
C ARG A 156 -0.40 7.68 -5.57
N ARG A 157 0.45 8.59 -6.07
CA ARG A 157 0.11 10.03 -6.19
C ARG A 157 -1.07 10.26 -7.13
N ARG A 158 -1.10 9.58 -8.28
CA ARG A 158 -2.22 9.68 -9.23
C ARG A 158 -3.52 9.14 -8.64
N GLN A 159 -3.47 8.00 -7.94
CA GLN A 159 -4.61 7.44 -7.22
C GLN A 159 -5.12 8.42 -6.16
N ALA A 160 -4.23 8.94 -5.32
CA ALA A 160 -4.61 9.91 -4.30
C ALA A 160 -5.22 11.18 -4.90
N ALA A 161 -4.66 11.71 -6.01
CA ALA A 161 -5.23 12.84 -6.73
C ALA A 161 -6.63 12.52 -7.28
N ALA A 162 -6.84 11.32 -7.83
CA ALA A 162 -8.15 10.89 -8.31
C ALA A 162 -9.16 10.77 -7.16
N THR A 163 -8.75 10.20 -6.02
CA THR A 163 -9.57 10.13 -4.81
C THR A 163 -9.93 11.53 -4.31
N LEU A 164 -8.96 12.44 -4.19
CA LEU A 164 -9.20 13.82 -3.76
C LEU A 164 -10.12 14.58 -4.74
N ALA A 165 -9.95 14.38 -6.05
CA ALA A 165 -10.84 14.96 -7.05
C ALA A 165 -12.26 14.41 -6.95
N ALA A 166 -12.43 13.11 -6.67
CA ALA A 166 -13.74 12.51 -6.43
C ALA A 166 -14.39 13.06 -5.15
N LEU A 167 -13.63 13.17 -4.06
CA LEU A 167 -14.09 13.75 -2.79
C LEU A 167 -14.48 15.22 -2.94
N ALA A 168 -13.71 16.01 -3.69
CA ALA A 168 -14.00 17.42 -3.92
C ALA A 168 -15.30 17.63 -4.73
N ARG A 169 -15.70 16.65 -5.55
CA ARG A 169 -16.96 16.68 -6.30
C ARG A 169 -18.17 16.30 -5.45
N ASP A 170 -17.97 15.60 -4.34
CA ASP A 170 -19.04 15.20 -3.43
C ASP A 170 -19.01 16.05 -2.14
N PRO A 171 -19.81 17.13 -2.05
CA PRO A 171 -19.80 18.02 -0.90
C PRO A 171 -20.26 17.33 0.39
N ARG A 172 -21.00 16.22 0.30
CA ARG A 172 -21.42 15.46 1.49
C ARG A 172 -20.26 14.72 2.11
N VAL A 173 -19.37 14.17 1.29
CA VAL A 173 -18.20 13.43 1.79
C VAL A 173 -17.17 14.37 2.42
N ALA A 174 -17.03 15.60 1.90
CA ALA A 174 -16.20 16.63 2.51
C ALA A 174 -16.67 17.01 3.93
N ALA A 175 -17.98 17.05 4.17
CA ALA A 175 -18.55 17.37 5.48
C ALA A 175 -18.58 16.15 6.44
N GLU A 176 -18.87 14.96 5.93
CA GLU A 176 -19.15 13.79 6.76
C GLU A 176 -17.93 12.90 7.03
N ARG A 177 -16.85 13.01 6.23
CA ARG A 177 -15.70 12.08 6.26
C ARG A 177 -14.34 12.76 6.06
N PRO A 178 -13.96 13.73 6.91
CA PRO A 178 -12.64 14.38 6.83
C PRO A 178 -11.49 13.37 6.91
N GLU A 179 -11.67 12.24 7.60
CA GLU A 179 -10.68 11.17 7.67
C GLU A 179 -10.33 10.55 6.31
N THR A 180 -11.28 10.47 5.38
CA THR A 180 -11.03 9.86 4.07
C THR A 180 -10.16 10.78 3.22
N ALA A 181 -10.41 12.10 3.31
CA ALA A 181 -9.55 13.10 2.70
C ALA A 181 -8.15 13.10 3.32
N ALA A 182 -8.05 13.04 4.65
CA ALA A 182 -6.78 12.97 5.36
C ALA A 182 -5.96 11.73 4.97
N LEU A 183 -6.61 10.55 4.86
CA LEU A 183 -5.95 9.32 4.40
C LEU A 183 -5.51 9.42 2.94
N ALA A 184 -6.31 10.01 2.05
CA ALA A 184 -5.94 10.23 0.66
C ALA A 184 -4.72 11.16 0.55
N ILE A 185 -4.70 12.26 1.32
CA ILE A 185 -3.54 13.16 1.43
C ILE A 185 -2.31 12.39 1.94
N ALA A 186 -2.46 11.66 3.04
CA ALA A 186 -1.37 10.85 3.60
C ALA A 186 -0.84 9.84 2.58
N GLN A 187 -1.70 9.17 1.82
CA GLN A 187 -1.31 8.22 0.77
C GLN A 187 -0.54 8.90 -0.37
N ALA A 188 -0.88 10.15 -0.70
CA ALA A 188 -0.16 10.95 -1.71
C ALA A 188 1.26 11.30 -1.27
N HIS A 189 1.41 11.70 0.00
CA HIS A 189 2.69 12.13 0.58
C HIS A 189 3.59 10.96 0.97
N TYR A 190 3.00 9.87 1.44
CA TYR A 190 3.69 8.66 1.88
C TYR A 190 3.23 7.48 1.02
N PRO A 191 3.61 7.46 -0.27
CA PRO A 191 3.13 6.44 -1.17
C PRO A 191 3.53 5.08 -0.66
N THR A 192 4.77 4.84 -0.22
CA THR A 192 5.23 3.51 0.23
C THR A 192 4.51 2.96 1.47
N SER A 193 3.91 3.82 2.30
CA SER A 193 3.19 3.41 3.49
C SER A 193 1.94 2.62 3.12
N ASP A 194 1.77 1.47 3.77
CA ASP A 194 0.51 0.76 3.74
C ASP A 194 -0.48 1.47 4.67
N LEU A 195 -1.51 2.11 4.12
CA LEU A 195 -2.57 2.74 4.90
C LEU A 195 -3.88 1.95 4.84
N CYS A 196 -3.89 0.77 4.19
CA CYS A 196 -5.12 0.01 3.96
C CYS A 196 -5.77 -0.52 5.25
N HIS A 197 -4.97 -0.65 6.32
CA HIS A 197 -5.42 -1.12 7.63
C HIS A 197 -5.99 0.00 8.52
N LEU A 198 -5.78 1.28 8.17
CA LEU A 198 -6.26 2.40 8.98
C LEU A 198 -7.79 2.59 8.94
N PRO A 199 -8.50 2.49 7.80
CA PRO A 199 -9.95 2.65 7.77
C PRO A 199 -10.73 1.76 8.77
N PRO A 200 -10.49 0.43 8.87
CA PRO A 200 -11.20 -0.38 9.86
C PRO A 200 -10.82 -0.02 11.30
N GLN A 201 -9.57 0.38 11.57
CA GLN A 201 -9.13 0.81 12.90
C GLN A 201 -9.80 2.14 13.30
N LEU A 202 -9.86 3.11 12.39
CA LEU A 202 -10.56 4.39 12.61
C LEU A 202 -12.06 4.17 12.83
N ALA A 203 -12.67 3.24 12.08
CA ALA A 203 -14.07 2.87 12.29
C ALA A 203 -14.31 2.19 13.65
N ALA A 204 -13.38 1.34 14.11
CA ALA A 204 -13.43 0.74 15.44
C ALA A 204 -13.28 1.80 16.54
N LEU A 205 -12.30 2.69 16.42
CA LEU A 205 -12.08 3.80 17.34
C LEU A 205 -13.33 4.69 17.42
N ARG A 206 -13.91 5.07 16.27
CA ARG A 206 -15.14 5.87 16.22
C ARG A 206 -16.30 5.22 16.97
N ARG A 207 -16.49 3.91 16.81
CA ARG A 207 -17.53 3.16 17.56
C ARG A 207 -17.27 3.21 19.06
N LEU A 208 -16.01 3.02 19.48
CA LEU A 208 -15.62 3.10 20.88
C LEU A 208 -15.87 4.49 21.46
N LEU A 209 -15.44 5.55 20.78
CA LEU A 209 -15.65 6.93 21.21
C LEU A 209 -17.15 7.25 21.34
N ARG A 210 -17.96 6.86 20.35
CA ARG A 210 -19.43 7.02 20.41
C ARG A 210 -20.05 6.27 21.58
N HIS A 211 -19.62 5.03 21.81
CA HIS A 211 -20.11 4.23 22.92
C HIS A 211 -19.78 4.87 24.27
N ARG A 212 -18.57 5.41 24.43
CA ARG A 212 -18.15 6.10 25.66
C ARG A 212 -18.87 7.41 25.89
N LEU A 213 -19.07 8.21 24.85
CA LEU A 213 -19.87 9.44 24.94
C LEU A 213 -21.31 9.12 25.33
N TRP A 214 -21.88 8.05 24.77
CA TRP A 214 -23.23 7.58 25.12
C TRP A 214 -23.31 7.12 26.59
N GLN A 215 -22.33 6.36 27.08
CA GLN A 215 -22.26 5.95 28.50
C GLN A 215 -22.18 7.14 29.45
N ALA A 216 -21.47 8.21 29.06
CA ALA A 216 -21.33 9.43 29.85
C ALA A 216 -22.53 10.40 29.67
N ALA A 217 -23.52 10.05 28.85
CA ALA A 217 -24.61 10.93 28.43
C ALA A 217 -24.12 12.30 27.89
N ALA A 218 -22.90 12.35 27.35
CA ALA A 218 -22.28 13.58 26.86
C ALA A 218 -22.78 13.87 25.44
N GLN A 219 -23.27 15.10 25.21
CA GLN A 219 -23.69 15.52 23.87
C GLN A 219 -22.47 15.75 22.97
N PRO A 220 -22.48 15.28 21.70
CA PRO A 220 -21.40 15.56 20.76
C PRO A 220 -21.16 17.06 20.63
N GLY A 221 -19.90 17.49 20.79
CA GLY A 221 -19.52 18.91 20.74
C GLY A 221 -19.61 19.66 22.08
N SER A 222 -20.08 19.03 23.16
CA SER A 222 -20.06 19.63 24.49
C SER A 222 -18.67 19.60 25.13
N LEU A 223 -18.47 20.43 26.17
CA LEU A 223 -17.25 20.42 26.98
C LEU A 223 -17.09 19.08 27.73
N GLU A 224 -18.19 18.44 28.17
CA GLU A 224 -18.11 17.11 28.78
C GLU A 224 -17.62 16.06 27.77
N ALA A 225 -18.04 16.15 26.51
CA ALA A 225 -17.55 15.26 25.47
C ALA A 225 -16.04 15.41 25.30
N LEU A 226 -15.50 16.64 25.35
CA LEU A 226 -14.06 16.89 25.34
C LEU A 226 -13.37 16.24 26.55
N TYR A 227 -13.92 16.36 27.76
CA TYR A 227 -13.35 15.72 28.94
C TYR A 227 -13.34 14.19 28.82
N VAL A 228 -14.43 13.58 28.35
CA VAL A 228 -14.52 12.13 28.13
C VAL A 228 -13.49 11.68 27.09
N LEU A 229 -13.31 12.43 26.00
CA LEU A 229 -12.31 12.13 24.98
C LEU A 229 -10.88 12.28 25.53
N ASN A 230 -10.61 13.35 26.28
CA ASN A 230 -9.31 13.59 26.90
C ASN A 230 -8.94 12.45 27.87
N HIS A 231 -9.91 12.01 28.68
CA HIS A 231 -9.79 10.85 29.56
C HIS A 231 -9.45 9.55 28.82
N LEU A 232 -10.00 9.34 27.63
CA LEU A 232 -9.73 8.13 26.84
C LEU A 232 -8.35 8.13 26.20
N VAL A 233 -7.87 9.29 25.77
CA VAL A 233 -6.59 9.41 25.06
C VAL A 233 -5.41 9.49 26.03
N PHE A 234 -5.58 10.22 27.14
CA PHE A 234 -4.49 10.53 28.08
C PHE A 234 -4.64 9.86 29.45
N GLY A 235 -5.72 9.12 29.66
CA GLY A 235 -6.06 8.53 30.96
C GLY A 235 -6.76 9.53 31.88
N ALA A 236 -7.13 9.07 33.08
CA ALA A 236 -7.70 9.97 34.08
C ALA A 236 -6.68 11.01 34.52
N PRO A 237 -7.08 12.30 34.63
CA PRO A 237 -6.18 13.29 35.19
C PRO A 237 -5.81 12.82 36.59
N PRO A 238 -4.54 12.96 36.99
CA PRO A 238 -4.13 12.59 38.33
C PRO A 238 -4.98 13.38 39.33
N PRO A 239 -5.41 12.76 40.45
CA PRO A 239 -6.15 13.48 41.47
C PRO A 239 -5.33 14.72 41.89
N PRO A 240 -5.98 15.87 42.12
CA PRO A 240 -5.26 17.08 42.51
C PRO A 240 -4.41 16.76 43.74
N SER A 241 -3.09 16.94 43.61
CA SER A 241 -2.19 16.69 44.74
C SER A 241 -2.61 17.61 45.90
N PRO A 242 -2.76 17.09 47.13
CA PRO A 242 -3.21 17.90 48.27
C PRO A 242 -2.28 19.10 48.56
N LEU A 243 -1.04 19.05 48.08
CA LEU A 243 -0.06 20.14 48.19
C LEU A 243 -0.34 21.34 47.25
N ALA A 244 -1.04 21.14 46.13
CA ALA A 244 -1.35 22.24 45.20
C ALA A 244 -2.54 23.10 45.68
N ALA A 245 -3.46 22.51 46.45
CA ALA A 245 -4.61 23.24 47.02
C ALA A 245 -4.19 24.24 48.13
N ALA A 246 -3.04 24.03 48.77
CA ALA A 246 -2.52 24.94 49.80
C ALA A 246 -1.76 26.15 49.23
N ALA A 247 -1.30 26.08 47.96
CA ALA A 247 -0.49 27.13 47.35
C ALA A 247 -1.29 28.26 46.69
N SER A 248 -2.60 28.10 46.53
CA SER A 248 -3.51 29.12 45.98
C SER A 248 -4.26 29.87 47.08
N SER A 249 -3.55 30.34 48.10
CA SER A 249 -4.03 31.44 48.92
C SER A 249 -3.64 32.77 48.25
N PRO A 250 -4.59 33.70 48.01
CA PRO A 250 -4.27 34.98 47.40
C PRO A 250 -3.46 35.82 48.39
N SER A 251 -2.14 35.84 48.23
CA SER A 251 -1.31 36.84 48.89
C SER A 251 -1.50 38.17 48.16
N ALA A 252 -2.48 38.94 48.63
CA ALA A 252 -2.71 40.31 48.25
C ALA A 252 -1.60 41.22 48.82
N ALA A 253 -0.36 41.10 48.37
CA ALA A 253 0.71 42.07 48.62
C ALA A 253 1.98 41.73 47.81
N ALA A 254 2.02 42.09 46.52
CA ALA A 254 3.26 42.36 45.79
C ALA A 254 2.96 43.04 44.45
N ALA A 255 2.40 44.26 44.53
CA ALA A 255 2.54 45.21 43.44
C ALA A 255 3.96 45.77 43.49
N ALA A 256 4.87 45.30 42.62
CA ALA A 256 5.98 46.09 42.08
C ALA A 256 6.85 45.25 41.13
N CYS A 257 7.02 45.79 39.91
CA CYS A 257 8.18 45.61 39.04
C CYS A 257 8.49 44.20 38.50
N CYS A 258 7.75 43.80 37.46
CA CYS A 258 8.34 43.04 36.35
C CYS A 258 8.27 43.91 35.08
N PRO A 259 9.40 44.27 34.45
CA PRO A 259 9.39 44.98 33.19
C PRO A 259 8.83 44.09 32.08
N SER A 260 8.03 44.73 31.23
CA SER A 260 7.38 44.18 30.04
C SER A 260 8.34 43.37 29.17
N LEU A 261 8.01 42.09 28.96
CA LEU A 261 8.66 41.19 28.01
C LEU A 261 8.11 41.39 26.57
N ALA A 262 7.38 42.49 26.32
CA ALA A 262 6.82 42.82 25.01
C ALA A 262 7.80 43.60 24.10
N ASP A 263 9.00 43.96 24.59
CA ASP A 263 10.03 44.67 23.81
C ASP A 263 11.17 43.77 23.26
N GLN A 264 11.11 42.44 23.45
CA GLN A 264 12.13 41.50 22.92
C GLN A 264 11.72 40.76 21.63
N LEU A 265 10.68 41.22 20.94
CA LEU A 265 10.33 40.76 19.59
C LEU A 265 10.43 41.91 18.57
N ALA A 266 11.58 42.59 18.55
CA ALA A 266 11.99 43.35 17.38
C ALA A 266 12.56 42.36 16.33
N PRO A 267 12.07 42.36 15.08
CA PRO A 267 12.62 41.50 14.04
C PRO A 267 14.05 41.92 13.71
N HIS A 268 15.01 41.01 13.88
CA HIS A 268 16.38 41.19 13.38
C HIS A 268 16.35 41.28 11.84
N PRO A 269 16.74 42.42 11.22
CA PRO A 269 16.98 42.47 9.79
C PRO A 269 18.42 42.02 9.55
N GLY A 270 18.67 40.76 9.18
CA GLY A 270 20.06 40.39 8.86
C GLY A 270 20.47 38.94 8.66
N CYS A 271 19.65 37.92 8.94
CA CYS A 271 20.06 36.54 8.67
C CYS A 271 19.45 36.00 7.38
N GLY A 272 19.98 36.49 6.26
CA GLY A 272 19.73 35.95 4.94
C GLY A 272 20.50 34.65 4.73
N LEU A 273 19.84 33.51 4.94
CA LEU A 273 20.18 32.30 4.19
C LEU A 273 19.48 32.40 2.84
N GLY A 274 20.26 32.82 1.85
CA GLY A 274 19.81 33.14 0.51
C GLY A 274 19.18 31.95 -0.20
N LEU A 275 17.85 31.99 -0.32
CA LEU A 275 17.12 31.36 -1.41
C LEU A 275 16.05 32.35 -1.91
N ARG A 276 16.49 33.54 -2.34
CA ARG A 276 15.67 34.38 -3.22
C ARG A 276 15.77 33.81 -4.64
N GLY A 277 14.97 32.79 -4.91
CA GLY A 277 14.54 32.45 -6.26
C GLY A 277 13.32 33.28 -6.64
N CYS A 278 13.51 34.58 -6.89
CA CYS A 278 12.50 35.40 -7.55
C CYS A 278 12.54 35.08 -9.05
N GLY A 279 11.51 34.42 -9.56
CA GLY A 279 11.34 34.15 -10.97
C GLY A 279 9.99 33.50 -11.25
N SER A 280 8.92 34.27 -11.15
CA SER A 280 7.58 33.91 -11.64
C SER A 280 7.55 33.99 -13.17
N GLY A 281 8.25 33.07 -13.82
CA GLY A 281 8.26 32.92 -15.28
C GLY A 281 8.45 31.45 -15.66
N PRO A 282 7.66 30.91 -16.60
CA PRO A 282 7.82 29.54 -17.08
C PRO A 282 9.09 29.47 -17.94
N GLY A 283 10.23 29.07 -17.36
CA GLY A 283 11.46 28.82 -18.13
C GLY A 283 12.79 29.09 -17.43
N ALA A 284 12.82 29.62 -16.20
CA ALA A 284 14.07 30.07 -15.58
C ALA A 284 14.90 28.98 -14.84
N TYR A 285 14.67 27.69 -15.07
CA TYR A 285 15.38 26.63 -14.33
C TYR A 285 16.72 26.20 -14.93
N TYR A 286 17.03 26.57 -16.18
CA TYR A 286 18.28 26.17 -16.83
C TYR A 286 18.87 27.30 -17.67
N ARG A 287 20.05 27.81 -17.26
CA ARG A 287 20.90 28.68 -18.07
C ARG A 287 22.03 27.82 -18.68
N PRO A 288 22.08 27.63 -20.00
CA PRO A 288 23.12 26.84 -20.67
C PRO A 288 24.54 27.36 -20.41
N SER A 289 24.67 28.66 -20.13
CA SER A 289 25.95 29.31 -19.79
C SER A 289 26.59 28.82 -18.48
N ASN A 290 25.86 28.06 -17.66
CA ASN A 290 26.37 27.47 -16.41
C ASN A 290 26.69 25.97 -16.54
N SER A 291 26.63 25.42 -17.75
CA SER A 291 26.97 24.02 -18.02
C SER A 291 28.49 23.88 -18.16
N LEU A 292 29.11 23.06 -17.31
CA LEU A 292 30.53 22.68 -17.40
C LEU A 292 30.79 21.54 -18.39
N LEU A 293 29.82 21.22 -19.25
CA LEU A 293 29.98 20.20 -20.27
C LEU A 293 30.50 20.85 -21.56
N PRO A 294 31.59 20.33 -22.15
CA PRO A 294 32.05 20.81 -23.45
C PRO A 294 30.98 20.52 -24.51
N GLU A 295 30.72 21.52 -25.35
CA GLU A 295 29.85 21.40 -26.51
C GLU A 295 30.44 20.32 -27.45
N LEU A 296 29.64 19.29 -27.72
CA LEU A 296 29.84 18.29 -28.77
C LEU A 296 28.86 18.57 -29.92
#